data_AF-A0A1B6E5L0-F1
#
_entry.id   AF-A0A1B6E5L0-F1
#
_cell.length_a   1.000
_cell.length_b   1.000
_cell.length_c   1.000
_cell.angle_alpha   90.00
_cell.angle_beta   90.00
_cell.angle_gamma   90.00
#
_symmetry.space_group_name_H-M   'P 1'
#
loop_
_entity.id
_entity.type
_entity.pdbx_description
1 polymer ?
#
loop_
_entity_poly.entity_id
_entity_poly.type
_entity_poly.pdbx_seq_one_letter_code
_entity_poly.pdbx_strand_id
1 'polypeptide(L)'
;LRMAFESTEEPLSSEEHENCKQKCQNYKLSISSLSNTSIFEIIERDSKNKLNGEESNPRIGQYATSDCNAFINVLKSSLGSGLLAMPHAFKNAGLLVGCLGTFVLGIVCAHCTYILVKSSQELCFQLKKTHLNYPDTAECAVRYCNKGKYARFASLARKITNVCIVLPHYGVGVIYVLLAAATFKQILEAHFGFDYDIRWYILATTVPLLPVGTVREMKYMMPFSALANMFLLFGLTLTMYYTLQDLPPVSSRPLFSGIDTFPLFISTVLFGMEGIGVILPIENSMKNPQNFLGCTGIFNSAMFFMVALSVVMGFFGYVKYGDAVQGSVTLNLPDTILAELVKTLVAIAILCTYGLQVMAAAQVFWGGLHTHVTKEGECLAYYAMRLVMIAGHITVAILVPQLSPVISLIGAVGLTLLGFTIPAIIETLTFWDSGLGLGNWILWKNICLWCLALFTLVSGTYVSCVQISEAYS
;
A
#
# COMPACT_ATOMS: atom_id res chain seq x y z
N LEU A 1 -62.56 29.88 15.81
CA LEU A 1 -61.46 29.64 16.77
C LEU A 1 -60.16 29.49 15.95
N ARG A 2 -59.58 30.49 15.27
CA ARG A 2 -59.00 31.77 15.76
C ARG A 2 -58.58 31.71 17.23
N MET A 3 -57.36 31.28 17.49
CA MET A 3 -56.32 31.98 18.27
C MET A 3 -55.23 31.01 18.75
N ALA A 4 -53.99 31.53 18.78
CA ALA A 4 -52.79 31.03 19.46
C ALA A 4 -51.95 29.97 18.71
N PHE A 5 -51.04 30.44 17.84
CA PHE A 5 -49.59 30.50 18.13
C PHE A 5 -48.87 31.11 16.91
N GLU A 6 -48.95 32.44 16.79
CA GLU A 6 -47.90 33.25 16.17
C GLU A 6 -46.98 33.68 17.31
N SER A 7 -45.74 33.22 17.30
CA SER A 7 -44.65 33.84 18.05
C SER A 7 -43.37 33.79 17.22
N THR A 8 -43.15 34.89 16.48
CA THR A 8 -41.85 35.56 16.32
C THR A 8 -40.63 34.67 16.03
N GLU A 9 -40.38 34.39 14.75
CA GLU A 9 -39.01 34.24 14.26
C GLU A 9 -38.40 35.64 14.17
N GLU A 10 -37.59 36.03 15.16
CA GLU A 10 -36.64 37.12 14.98
C GLU A 10 -35.54 36.64 13.99
N PRO A 11 -35.22 37.41 12.94
CA PRO A 11 -34.08 37.09 12.10
C PRO A 11 -32.82 37.25 12.95
N LEU A 12 -32.06 36.16 13.15
CA LEU A 12 -30.75 36.22 13.79
C LEU A 12 -29.92 37.34 13.13
N SER A 13 -29.31 38.17 13.97
CA SER A 13 -28.46 39.26 13.49
C SER A 13 -27.31 38.70 12.65
N SER A 14 -26.85 39.47 11.65
CA SER A 14 -25.71 39.10 10.79
C SER A 14 -24.46 38.71 11.59
N GLU A 15 -24.31 39.26 12.79
CA GLU A 15 -23.20 39.02 13.71
C GLU A 15 -23.28 37.62 14.36
N GLU A 16 -24.48 37.14 14.71
CA GLU A 16 -24.68 35.79 15.28
C GLU A 16 -24.53 34.69 14.21
N HIS A 17 -24.89 34.97 12.96
CA HIS A 17 -24.67 34.05 11.84
C HIS A 17 -23.16 33.91 11.53
N GLU A 18 -22.41 35.00 11.64
CA GLU A 18 -20.96 35.02 11.49
C GLU A 18 -20.26 34.33 12.67
N ASN A 19 -20.74 34.52 13.90
CA ASN A 19 -20.24 33.86 15.09
C ASN A 19 -20.54 32.34 15.11
N CYS A 20 -21.67 31.91 14.53
CA CYS A 20 -22.00 30.49 14.33
C CYS A 20 -21.15 29.84 13.23
N LYS A 21 -20.90 30.55 12.12
CA LYS A 21 -19.91 30.13 11.11
C LYS A 21 -18.52 30.02 11.71
N GLN A 22 -18.09 30.99 12.51
CA GLN A 22 -16.78 31.01 13.15
C GLN A 22 -16.65 29.94 14.24
N LYS A 23 -17.71 29.64 15.00
CA LYS A 23 -17.77 28.47 15.90
C LYS A 23 -17.75 27.14 15.16
N CYS A 24 -18.47 26.98 14.05
CA CYS A 24 -18.40 25.78 13.20
C CYS A 24 -17.01 25.61 12.55
N GLN A 25 -16.38 26.73 12.17
CA GLN A 25 -15.04 26.75 11.61
C GLN A 25 -14.00 26.42 12.68
N ASN A 26 -14.14 26.96 13.90
CA ASN A 26 -13.33 26.63 15.06
C ASN A 26 -13.53 25.18 15.54
N TYR A 27 -14.74 24.61 15.43
CA TYR A 27 -15.01 23.20 15.73
C TYR A 27 -14.44 22.27 14.65
N LYS A 28 -14.51 22.64 13.36
CA LYS A 28 -13.74 21.98 12.28
C LYS A 28 -12.23 22.11 12.49
N LEU A 29 -11.74 23.25 12.97
CA LEU A 29 -10.34 23.52 13.32
C LEU A 29 -9.85 22.64 14.50
N SER A 30 -10.72 22.36 15.48
CA SER A 30 -10.39 21.49 16.63
C SER A 30 -10.44 19.99 16.27
N ILE A 31 -11.36 19.56 15.40
CA ILE A 31 -11.38 18.18 14.90
C ILE A 31 -10.24 17.94 13.90
N SER A 32 -9.89 18.94 13.09
CA SER A 32 -8.77 18.84 12.13
C SER A 32 -7.39 18.97 12.76
N SER A 33 -7.26 19.66 13.90
CA SER A 33 -6.00 19.69 14.67
C SER A 33 -5.70 18.35 15.37
N LEU A 34 -6.72 17.51 15.60
CA LEU A 34 -6.54 16.12 16.02
C LEU A 34 -6.39 15.13 14.85
N SER A 35 -6.81 15.50 13.63
CA SER A 35 -6.63 14.64 12.46
C SER A 35 -5.30 14.94 11.79
N ASN A 36 -4.30 14.10 12.04
CA ASN A 36 -3.22 13.89 11.08
C ASN A 36 -3.85 13.70 9.69
N THR A 37 -3.64 14.65 8.76
CA THR A 37 -4.17 14.54 7.39
C THR A 37 -3.75 13.20 6.81
N SER A 38 -4.73 12.35 6.54
CA SER A 38 -4.45 11.00 6.07
C SER A 38 -4.03 11.04 4.60
N ILE A 39 -3.12 10.16 4.19
CA ILE A 39 -2.65 10.04 2.78
C ILE A 39 -3.83 9.93 1.80
N PHE A 40 -4.90 9.27 2.24
CA PHE A 40 -6.12 9.09 1.47
C PHE A 40 -6.87 10.40 1.20
N GLU A 41 -6.89 11.36 2.13
CA GLU A 41 -7.48 12.69 1.87
C GLU A 41 -6.73 13.46 0.78
N ILE A 42 -5.41 13.31 0.73
CA ILE A 42 -4.57 13.95 -0.29
C ILE A 42 -4.90 13.37 -1.66
N ILE A 43 -4.95 12.04 -1.77
CA ILE A 43 -5.28 11.33 -3.02
C ILE A 43 -6.70 11.64 -3.50
N GLU A 44 -7.69 11.65 -2.59
CA GLU A 44 -9.07 11.95 -2.95
C GLU A 44 -9.24 13.38 -3.47
N ARG A 45 -8.62 14.35 -2.80
CA ARG A 45 -8.69 15.75 -3.23
C ARG A 45 -8.04 15.94 -4.58
N ASP A 46 -6.87 15.33 -4.83
CA ASP A 46 -6.26 15.36 -6.16
C ASP A 46 -7.21 14.79 -7.22
N SER A 47 -7.85 13.66 -6.93
CA SER A 47 -8.83 13.07 -7.84
C SER A 47 -10.05 13.98 -8.07
N LYS A 48 -10.60 14.60 -7.02
CA LYS A 48 -11.75 15.53 -7.11
C LYS A 48 -11.38 16.82 -7.86
N ASN A 49 -10.22 17.38 -7.58
CA ASN A 49 -9.70 18.57 -8.24
C ASN A 49 -9.52 18.33 -9.75
N LYS A 50 -8.98 17.16 -10.14
CA LYS A 50 -8.88 16.75 -11.54
C LYS A 50 -10.24 16.59 -12.22
N LEU A 51 -11.23 16.04 -11.53
CA LEU A 51 -12.61 15.93 -12.04
C LEU A 51 -13.26 17.32 -12.23
N ASN A 52 -12.96 18.27 -11.36
CA ASN A 52 -13.53 19.61 -11.39
C ASN A 52 -12.74 20.62 -12.24
N GLY A 53 -11.56 20.24 -12.75
CA GLY A 53 -10.67 21.14 -13.50
C GLY A 53 -10.04 22.24 -12.66
N GLU A 54 -9.99 22.09 -11.32
CA GLU A 54 -9.43 23.07 -10.40
C GLU A 54 -7.97 22.72 -10.06
N GLU A 55 -7.00 23.54 -10.49
CA GLU A 55 -5.61 23.42 -10.02
C GLU A 55 -5.44 24.14 -8.67
N SER A 56 -5.75 23.45 -7.56
CA SER A 56 -5.32 23.92 -6.24
C SER A 56 -3.90 23.41 -5.94
N ASN A 57 -3.02 24.28 -5.44
CA ASN A 57 -1.68 23.88 -5.06
C ASN A 57 -1.72 23.12 -3.72
N PRO A 58 -1.44 21.80 -3.68
CA PRO A 58 -1.53 21.00 -2.45
C PRO A 58 -0.53 21.43 -1.37
N ARG A 59 0.46 22.27 -1.72
CA ARG A 59 1.53 22.75 -0.83
C ARG A 59 1.17 24.02 -0.05
N ILE A 60 0.03 24.66 -0.35
CA ILE A 60 -0.36 25.95 0.25
C ILE A 60 -1.51 25.78 1.24
N GLY A 61 -1.40 26.42 2.41
CA GLY A 61 -2.47 26.50 3.42
C GLY A 61 -2.30 25.56 4.61
N GLN A 62 -3.36 25.41 5.41
CA GLN A 62 -3.37 24.58 6.64
C GLN A 62 -3.19 23.08 6.39
N TYR A 63 -3.30 22.63 5.13
CA TYR A 63 -3.24 21.21 4.73
C TYR A 63 -1.86 20.76 4.26
N ALA A 64 -0.89 21.67 4.16
CA ALA A 64 0.47 21.31 3.80
C ALA A 64 1.10 20.46 4.91
N THR A 65 1.62 19.30 4.55
CA THR A 65 2.14 18.28 5.47
C THR A 65 3.52 18.69 6.00
N SER A 66 3.73 18.59 7.32
CA SER A 66 5.04 18.80 7.94
C SER A 66 5.97 17.62 7.68
N ASP A 67 7.28 17.83 7.80
CA ASP A 67 8.28 16.79 7.56
C ASP A 67 8.10 15.55 8.46
N CYS A 68 7.73 15.76 9.73
CA CYS A 68 7.42 14.67 10.67
C CYS A 68 6.15 13.91 10.25
N ASN A 69 5.10 14.62 9.82
CA ASN A 69 3.88 13.97 9.34
C ASN A 69 4.14 13.21 8.03
N ALA A 70 4.99 13.74 7.15
CA ALA A 70 5.42 13.04 5.94
C ALA A 70 6.20 11.76 6.28
N PHE A 71 7.12 11.80 7.25
CA PHE A 71 7.83 10.62 7.75
C PHE A 71 6.87 9.55 8.27
N ILE A 72 5.93 9.94 9.13
CA ILE A 72 4.91 9.04 9.67
C ILE A 72 4.02 8.49 8.55
N ASN A 73 3.68 9.29 7.55
CA ASN A 73 2.90 8.85 6.41
C ASN A 73 3.65 7.82 5.55
N VAL A 74 4.95 8.04 5.28
CA VAL A 74 5.78 7.03 4.58
C VAL A 74 5.83 5.74 5.39
N LEU A 75 6.10 5.81 6.70
CA LEU A 75 6.11 4.63 7.57
C LEU A 75 4.76 3.91 7.55
N LYS A 76 3.64 4.61 7.75
CA LYS A 76 2.30 4.01 7.72
C LYS A 76 1.97 3.39 6.37
N SER A 77 2.44 3.97 5.27
CA SER A 77 2.20 3.41 3.94
C SER A 77 2.96 2.13 3.68
N SER A 78 4.11 1.94 4.32
CA SER A 78 4.95 0.75 4.18
C SER A 78 4.78 -0.28 5.31
N LEU A 79 4.29 0.15 6.48
CA LEU A 79 3.91 -0.71 7.61
C LEU A 79 2.58 -1.41 7.30
N GLY A 80 2.63 -2.42 6.43
CA GLY A 80 1.49 -3.26 6.08
C GLY A 80 1.57 -4.67 6.66
N SER A 81 0.59 -5.50 6.29
CA SER A 81 0.60 -6.94 6.59
C SER A 81 1.81 -7.68 5.97
N GLY A 82 2.47 -7.09 4.97
CA GLY A 82 3.69 -7.65 4.38
C GLY A 82 4.81 -7.86 5.40
N LEU A 83 4.90 -7.00 6.43
CA LEU A 83 5.85 -7.18 7.53
C LEU A 83 5.60 -8.48 8.32
N LEU A 84 4.33 -8.91 8.43
CA LEU A 84 3.95 -10.16 9.10
C LEU A 84 4.38 -11.40 8.31
N ALA A 85 4.68 -11.27 7.01
CA ALA A 85 5.17 -12.34 6.15
C ALA A 85 6.71 -12.46 6.13
N MET A 86 7.45 -11.53 6.77
CA MET A 86 8.92 -11.55 6.77
C MET A 86 9.54 -12.84 7.32
N PRO A 87 9.01 -13.47 8.39
CA PRO A 87 9.54 -14.76 8.84
C PRO A 87 9.46 -15.84 7.76
N HIS A 88 8.39 -15.83 6.96
CA HIS A 88 8.23 -16.77 5.85
C HIS A 88 9.25 -16.49 4.75
N ALA A 89 9.56 -15.22 4.48
CA ALA A 89 10.64 -14.86 3.56
C ALA A 89 11.98 -15.45 4.05
N PHE A 90 12.30 -15.29 5.34
CA PHE A 90 13.55 -15.79 5.93
C PHE A 90 13.63 -17.32 5.92
N LYS A 91 12.50 -18.03 6.06
CA LYS A 91 12.43 -19.48 5.84
C LYS A 91 12.94 -19.89 4.45
N ASN A 92 12.58 -19.11 3.43
CA ASN A 92 12.94 -19.36 2.03
C ASN A 92 14.34 -18.86 1.62
N ALA A 93 15.09 -18.21 2.52
CA ALA A 93 16.44 -17.73 2.23
C ALA A 93 17.50 -18.25 3.20
N GLY A 94 17.14 -18.49 4.46
CA GLY A 94 18.06 -18.73 5.57
C GLY A 94 18.43 -17.44 6.28
N LEU A 95 19.06 -17.53 7.45
CA LEU A 95 19.28 -16.37 8.33
C LEU A 95 20.26 -15.34 7.74
N LEU A 96 21.41 -15.78 7.22
CA LEU A 96 22.44 -14.86 6.72
C LEU A 96 21.98 -14.19 5.42
N VAL A 97 21.51 -15.01 4.47
CA VAL A 97 21.01 -14.52 3.18
C VAL A 97 19.73 -13.70 3.35
N GLY A 98 18.86 -14.07 4.30
CA GLY A 98 17.69 -13.28 4.67
C GLY A 98 18.07 -11.88 5.16
N CYS A 99 19.01 -11.76 6.11
CA CYS A 99 19.48 -10.48 6.62
C CYS A 99 20.13 -9.61 5.53
N LEU A 100 21.15 -10.14 4.84
CA LEU A 100 21.90 -9.40 3.82
C LEU A 100 21.02 -9.08 2.61
N GLY A 101 20.23 -10.06 2.16
CA GLY A 101 19.31 -9.90 1.03
C GLY A 101 18.24 -8.86 1.30
N THR A 102 17.66 -8.83 2.51
CA THR A 102 16.66 -7.82 2.88
C THR A 102 17.26 -6.42 2.87
N PHE A 103 18.50 -6.26 3.36
CA PHE A 103 19.19 -4.98 3.32
C PHE A 103 19.49 -4.52 1.89
N VAL A 104 20.00 -5.43 1.04
CA VAL A 104 20.29 -5.14 -0.38
C VAL A 104 19.00 -4.78 -1.14
N LEU A 105 17.93 -5.56 -0.98
CA LEU A 105 16.64 -5.27 -1.60
C LEU A 105 16.05 -3.95 -1.09
N GLY A 106 16.21 -3.65 0.20
CA GLY A 106 15.85 -2.35 0.78
C GLY A 106 16.56 -1.17 0.12
N ILE A 107 17.86 -1.29 -0.13
CA ILE A 107 18.64 -0.27 -0.86
C ILE A 107 18.13 -0.12 -2.29
N VAL A 108 17.87 -1.24 -3.00
CA VAL A 108 17.35 -1.20 -4.37
C VAL A 108 15.97 -0.54 -4.41
N CYS A 109 15.05 -0.91 -3.52
CA CYS A 109 13.72 -0.31 -3.41
C CYS A 109 13.80 1.19 -3.10
N ALA A 110 14.66 1.58 -2.16
CA ALA A 110 14.86 2.98 -1.81
C ALA A 110 15.44 3.78 -2.99
N HIS A 111 16.41 3.21 -3.71
CA HIS A 111 17.01 3.82 -4.88
C HIS A 111 16.00 3.99 -6.03
N CYS A 112 15.19 2.98 -6.33
CA CYS A 112 14.14 3.07 -7.36
C CYS A 112 13.09 4.15 -7.03
N THR A 113 12.72 4.27 -5.76
CA THR A 113 11.81 5.33 -5.31
C THR A 113 12.48 6.72 -5.39
N TYR A 114 13.76 6.81 -5.01
CA TYR A 114 14.54 8.04 -5.11
C TYR A 114 14.59 8.56 -6.55
N ILE A 115 14.91 7.70 -7.52
CA ILE A 115 14.98 8.12 -8.94
C ILE A 115 13.61 8.52 -9.48
N LEU A 116 12.53 7.91 -9.01
CA LEU A 116 11.16 8.29 -9.37
C LEU A 116 10.83 9.71 -8.89
N VAL A 117 11.05 9.99 -7.60
CA VAL A 117 10.76 11.31 -7.02
C VAL A 117 11.64 12.38 -7.66
N LYS A 118 12.94 12.11 -7.82
CA LYS A 118 13.87 13.04 -8.47
C LYS A 118 13.45 13.37 -9.90
N SER A 119 13.03 12.36 -10.67
CA SER A 119 12.54 12.55 -12.04
C SER A 119 11.24 13.36 -12.07
N SER A 120 10.34 13.15 -11.11
CA SER A 120 9.12 13.95 -10.97
C SER A 120 9.43 15.41 -10.66
N GLN A 121 10.34 15.68 -9.72
CA GLN A 121 10.77 17.03 -9.36
C GLN A 121 11.40 17.76 -10.55
N GLU A 122 12.27 17.07 -11.31
CA GLU A 122 12.88 17.62 -12.52
C GLU A 122 11.84 17.96 -13.59
N LEU A 123 10.90 17.06 -13.86
CA LEU A 123 9.82 17.32 -14.81
C LEU A 123 8.89 18.45 -14.35
N CYS A 124 8.60 18.55 -13.05
CA CYS A 124 7.85 19.68 -12.50
C CYS A 124 8.56 21.01 -12.75
N PHE A 125 9.88 21.05 -12.52
CA PHE A 125 10.71 22.22 -12.79
C PHE A 125 10.71 22.60 -14.28
N GLN A 126 10.98 21.65 -15.17
CA GLN A 126 11.03 21.88 -16.62
C GLN A 126 9.67 22.33 -17.19
N LEU A 127 8.58 21.73 -16.72
CA LEU A 127 7.22 21.99 -17.21
C LEU A 127 6.52 23.14 -16.47
N LYS A 128 7.18 23.76 -15.48
CA LYS A 128 6.60 24.79 -14.60
C LYS A 128 5.29 24.34 -13.93
N LYS A 129 5.22 23.06 -13.56
CA LYS A 129 4.10 22.47 -12.82
C LYS A 129 4.41 22.44 -11.33
N THR A 130 3.38 22.61 -10.50
CA THR A 130 3.55 22.56 -9.04
C THR A 130 3.86 21.14 -8.57
N HIS A 131 3.22 20.14 -9.17
CA HIS A 131 3.37 18.73 -8.81
C HIS A 131 2.97 17.80 -9.96
N LEU A 132 3.42 16.54 -9.89
CA LEU A 132 3.02 15.45 -10.78
C LEU A 132 2.79 14.19 -9.93
N ASN A 133 1.73 13.45 -10.22
CA ASN A 133 1.53 12.12 -9.64
C ASN A 133 2.24 11.07 -10.49
N TYR A 134 2.26 9.83 -10.04
CA TYR A 134 3.03 8.78 -10.69
C TYR A 134 2.63 8.57 -12.18
N PRO A 135 1.34 8.41 -12.54
CA PRO A 135 0.96 8.27 -13.95
C PRO A 135 1.25 9.52 -14.79
N ASP A 136 1.09 10.71 -14.19
CA ASP A 136 1.39 11.99 -14.84
C ASP A 136 2.89 12.13 -15.13
N THR A 137 3.74 11.67 -14.21
CA THR A 137 5.20 11.64 -14.35
C THR A 137 5.62 10.73 -15.49
N ALA A 138 5.06 9.51 -15.57
CA ALA A 138 5.32 8.57 -16.64
C ALA A 138 4.91 9.12 -18.02
N GLU A 139 3.73 9.75 -18.10
CA GLU A 139 3.24 10.38 -19.32
C GLU A 139 4.16 11.53 -19.77
N CYS A 140 4.54 12.42 -18.85
CA CYS A 140 5.38 13.56 -19.16
C CYS A 140 6.79 13.12 -19.59
N ALA A 141 7.38 12.14 -18.91
CA ALA A 141 8.69 11.58 -19.27
C ALA A 141 8.70 11.10 -20.73
N VAL A 142 7.69 10.34 -21.15
CA VAL A 142 7.58 9.85 -22.54
C VAL A 142 7.21 10.98 -23.52
N ARG A 143 6.37 11.94 -23.11
CA ARG A 143 5.92 13.04 -23.98
C ARG A 143 7.04 13.98 -24.38
N TYR A 144 7.92 14.31 -23.44
CA TYR A 144 8.95 15.33 -23.65
C TYR A 144 10.33 14.77 -23.98
N CYS A 145 10.56 13.47 -23.76
CA CYS A 145 11.82 12.81 -24.11
C CYS A 145 12.16 12.94 -25.61
N ASN A 146 13.46 13.17 -25.88
CA ASN A 146 14.05 13.20 -27.21
C ASN A 146 13.34 14.19 -28.13
N LYS A 147 13.13 15.41 -27.60
CA LYS A 147 12.40 16.49 -28.28
C LYS A 147 10.99 16.09 -28.75
N GLY A 148 10.34 15.18 -28.03
CA GLY A 148 8.96 14.75 -28.29
C GLY A 148 8.78 13.64 -29.31
N LYS A 149 9.86 12.96 -29.75
CA LYS A 149 9.79 11.86 -30.72
C LYS A 149 8.83 10.73 -30.31
N TYR A 150 8.67 10.50 -29.00
CA TYR A 150 7.85 9.42 -28.44
C TYR A 150 6.49 9.88 -27.90
N ALA A 151 6.08 11.13 -28.16
CA ALA A 151 4.85 11.70 -27.61
C ALA A 151 3.57 10.90 -27.91
N ARG A 152 3.52 10.17 -29.04
CA ARG A 152 2.43 9.26 -29.38
C ARG A 152 2.19 8.14 -28.35
N PHE A 153 3.23 7.74 -27.62
CA PHE A 153 3.16 6.68 -26.61
C PHE A 153 2.90 7.21 -25.20
N ALA A 154 2.83 8.52 -25.00
CA ALA A 154 2.65 9.12 -23.68
C ALA A 154 1.36 8.67 -22.99
N SER A 155 0.23 8.66 -23.72
CA SER A 155 -1.04 8.17 -23.19
C SER A 155 -0.99 6.68 -22.82
N LEU A 156 -0.24 5.88 -23.59
CA LEU A 156 -0.04 4.46 -23.29
C LEU A 156 0.77 4.28 -21.98
N ALA A 157 1.83 5.06 -21.79
CA ALA A 157 2.64 5.03 -20.57
C ALA A 157 1.81 5.36 -19.32
N ARG A 158 0.92 6.36 -19.41
CA ARG A 158 -0.05 6.68 -18.36
C ARG A 158 -0.94 5.48 -18.03
N LYS A 159 -1.54 4.85 -19.05
CA LYS A 159 -2.44 3.70 -18.89
C LYS A 159 -1.72 2.50 -18.28
N ILE A 160 -0.52 2.18 -18.76
CA ILE A 160 0.31 1.09 -18.21
C ILE A 160 0.63 1.36 -16.74
N THR A 161 1.03 2.60 -16.40
CA THR A 161 1.33 2.97 -15.01
C THR A 161 0.11 2.84 -14.11
N ASN A 162 -1.07 3.30 -14.56
CA ASN A 162 -2.32 3.11 -13.80
C ASN A 162 -2.63 1.63 -13.54
N VAL A 163 -2.49 0.77 -14.56
CA VAL A 163 -2.69 -0.68 -14.39
C VAL A 163 -1.68 -1.27 -13.40
N CYS A 164 -0.42 -0.86 -13.49
CA CYS A 164 0.63 -1.31 -12.58
C CYS A 164 0.46 -0.78 -11.14
N ILE A 165 -0.25 0.34 -10.93
CA ILE A 165 -0.64 0.81 -9.60
C ILE A 165 -1.81 -0.03 -9.05
N VAL A 166 -2.82 -0.29 -9.87
CA VAL A 166 -4.03 -1.02 -9.44
C VAL A 166 -3.73 -2.49 -9.12
N LEU A 167 -2.84 -3.12 -9.88
CA LEU A 167 -2.56 -4.56 -9.76
C LEU A 167 -2.07 -4.95 -8.34
N PRO A 168 -1.06 -4.30 -7.73
CA PRO A 168 -0.70 -4.51 -6.33
C PRO A 168 -1.86 -4.28 -5.36
N HIS A 169 -2.60 -3.17 -5.47
CA HIS A 169 -3.73 -2.86 -4.58
C HIS A 169 -4.82 -3.94 -4.62
N TYR A 170 -5.12 -4.44 -5.82
CA TYR A 170 -6.07 -5.54 -6.01
C TYR A 170 -5.54 -6.83 -5.39
N GLY A 171 -4.26 -7.14 -5.60
CA GLY A 171 -3.59 -8.28 -4.98
C GLY A 171 -3.61 -8.24 -3.45
N VAL A 172 -3.29 -7.09 -2.85
CA VAL A 172 -3.37 -6.86 -1.41
C VAL A 172 -4.79 -7.13 -0.90
N GLY A 173 -5.82 -6.75 -1.67
CA GLY A 173 -7.21 -7.10 -1.39
C GLY A 173 -7.44 -8.61 -1.23
N VAL A 174 -6.88 -9.43 -2.12
CA VAL A 174 -6.93 -10.89 -2.03
C VAL A 174 -6.19 -11.40 -0.80
N ILE A 175 -4.98 -10.89 -0.52
CA ILE A 175 -4.18 -11.27 0.65
C ILE A 175 -4.94 -10.98 1.95
N TYR A 176 -5.62 -9.85 2.03
CA TYR A 176 -6.43 -9.48 3.20
C TYR A 176 -7.61 -10.42 3.41
N VAL A 177 -8.29 -10.84 2.34
CA VAL A 177 -9.35 -11.86 2.40
C VAL A 177 -8.79 -13.17 2.95
N LEU A 178 -7.66 -13.64 2.42
CA LEU A 178 -7.01 -14.88 2.85
C LEU A 178 -6.55 -14.82 4.31
N LEU A 179 -5.91 -13.71 4.71
CA LEU A 179 -5.39 -13.54 6.06
C LEU A 179 -6.52 -13.40 7.09
N ALA A 180 -7.59 -12.67 6.76
CA ALA A 180 -8.77 -12.59 7.60
C ALA A 180 -9.45 -13.96 7.75
N ALA A 181 -9.64 -14.70 6.65
CA ALA A 181 -10.22 -16.05 6.69
C ALA A 181 -9.38 -17.04 7.50
N ALA A 182 -8.06 -17.03 7.33
CA ALA A 182 -7.14 -17.89 8.09
C ALA A 182 -7.17 -17.56 9.60
N THR A 183 -7.29 -16.27 9.94
CA THR A 183 -7.38 -15.84 11.33
C THR A 183 -8.72 -16.24 11.95
N PHE A 184 -9.82 -16.05 11.23
CA PHE A 184 -11.14 -16.50 11.67
C PHE A 184 -11.20 -18.01 11.85
N LYS A 185 -10.55 -18.78 10.95
CA LYS A 185 -10.42 -20.23 11.08
C LYS A 185 -9.78 -20.59 12.43
N GLN A 186 -8.58 -20.09 12.73
CA GLN A 186 -7.89 -20.41 13.99
C GLN A 186 -8.73 -20.08 15.24
N ILE A 187 -9.41 -18.93 15.26
CA ILE A 187 -10.20 -18.50 16.42
C ILE A 187 -11.44 -19.39 16.59
N LEU A 188 -12.15 -19.70 15.51
CA LEU A 188 -13.40 -20.47 15.57
C LEU A 188 -13.15 -21.94 15.88
N GLU A 189 -12.12 -22.54 15.29
CA GLU A 189 -11.79 -23.96 15.54
C GLU A 189 -11.31 -24.17 16.99
N ALA A 190 -10.56 -23.22 17.55
CA ALA A 190 -10.10 -23.28 18.94
C ALA A 190 -11.26 -23.28 19.97
N HIS A 191 -12.38 -22.61 19.68
CA HIS A 191 -13.50 -22.44 20.62
C HIS A 191 -14.69 -23.38 20.37
N PHE A 192 -15.01 -23.64 19.10
CA PHE A 192 -16.24 -24.32 18.71
C PHE A 192 -15.99 -25.74 18.16
N GLY A 193 -14.74 -26.14 17.96
CA GLY A 193 -14.39 -27.48 17.47
C GLY A 193 -14.89 -27.76 16.05
N PHE A 194 -15.13 -26.72 15.25
CA PHE A 194 -15.38 -26.87 13.82
C PHE A 194 -14.08 -27.30 13.12
N ASP A 195 -14.20 -28.08 12.05
CA ASP A 195 -13.09 -28.40 11.13
C ASP A 195 -13.64 -28.31 9.71
N TYR A 196 -13.69 -27.08 9.19
CA TYR A 196 -14.17 -26.82 7.83
C TYR A 196 -13.02 -26.46 6.91
N ASP A 197 -13.22 -26.72 5.62
CA ASP A 197 -12.30 -26.24 4.60
C ASP A 197 -12.20 -24.70 4.63
N ILE A 198 -10.98 -24.18 4.43
CA ILE A 198 -10.68 -22.74 4.47
C ILE A 198 -11.58 -21.91 3.54
N ARG A 199 -12.07 -22.49 2.44
CA ARG A 199 -12.97 -21.83 1.49
C ARG A 199 -14.30 -21.40 2.13
N TRP A 200 -14.82 -22.15 3.10
CA TRP A 200 -16.00 -21.75 3.84
C TRP A 200 -15.73 -20.54 4.73
N TYR A 201 -14.56 -20.47 5.35
CA TYR A 201 -14.14 -19.29 6.12
C TYR A 201 -13.92 -18.07 5.21
N ILE A 202 -13.43 -18.25 3.98
CA ILE A 202 -13.34 -17.18 2.98
C ILE A 202 -14.73 -16.64 2.63
N LEU A 203 -15.70 -17.52 2.38
CA LEU A 203 -17.09 -17.12 2.15
C LEU A 203 -17.70 -16.41 3.37
N ALA A 204 -17.48 -16.93 4.58
CA ALA A 204 -17.96 -16.30 5.80
C ALA A 204 -17.36 -14.89 6.00
N THR A 205 -16.08 -14.71 5.65
CA THR A 205 -15.38 -13.41 5.71
C THR A 205 -15.98 -12.39 4.73
N THR A 206 -16.72 -12.81 3.71
CA THR A 206 -17.43 -11.90 2.79
C THR A 206 -18.47 -11.05 3.52
N VAL A 207 -19.11 -11.60 4.56
CA VAL A 207 -20.17 -10.92 5.33
C VAL A 207 -19.66 -9.62 5.97
N PRO A 208 -18.54 -9.61 6.74
CA PRO A 208 -17.97 -8.36 7.25
C PRO A 208 -17.27 -7.51 6.18
N LEU A 209 -16.75 -8.10 5.10
CA LEU A 209 -16.03 -7.36 4.06
C LEU A 209 -16.95 -6.54 3.13
N LEU A 210 -18.15 -7.02 2.83
CA LEU A 210 -19.10 -6.30 1.96
C LEU A 210 -19.47 -4.91 2.46
N PRO A 211 -19.93 -4.69 3.71
CA PRO A 211 -20.29 -3.36 4.18
C PRO A 211 -19.07 -2.44 4.25
N VAL A 212 -17.89 -2.96 4.62
CA VAL A 212 -16.65 -2.17 4.70
C VAL A 212 -16.13 -1.80 3.30
N GLY A 213 -16.14 -2.75 2.37
CA GLY A 213 -15.67 -2.58 1.00
C GLY A 213 -16.61 -1.73 0.12
N THR A 214 -17.85 -1.51 0.53
CA THR A 214 -18.82 -0.67 -0.20
C THR A 214 -18.85 0.78 0.26
N VAL A 215 -18.17 1.15 1.34
CA VAL A 215 -18.15 2.54 1.83
C VAL A 215 -17.56 3.49 0.79
N ARG A 216 -18.39 4.42 0.32
CA ARG A 216 -18.03 5.37 -0.75
C ARG A 216 -17.14 6.51 -0.28
N GLU A 217 -17.48 7.13 0.84
CA GLU A 217 -16.82 8.35 1.30
C GLU A 217 -15.62 8.02 2.18
N MET A 218 -14.43 8.47 1.75
CA MET A 218 -13.18 8.27 2.50
C MET A 218 -13.29 8.80 3.93
N LYS A 219 -14.02 9.91 4.10
CA LYS A 219 -14.22 10.58 5.39
C LYS A 219 -14.69 9.62 6.48
N TYR A 220 -15.56 8.66 6.16
CA TYR A 220 -16.04 7.69 7.13
C TYR A 220 -15.00 6.62 7.43
N MET A 221 -14.12 6.27 6.48
CA MET A 221 -13.08 5.24 6.67
C MET A 221 -11.83 5.77 7.39
N MET A 222 -11.61 7.08 7.43
CA MET A 222 -10.45 7.69 8.08
C MET A 222 -10.25 7.32 9.57
N PRO A 223 -11.24 7.47 10.47
CA PRO A 223 -11.06 7.08 11.87
C PRO A 223 -10.80 5.58 12.01
N PHE A 224 -11.43 4.74 11.17
CA PHE A 224 -11.18 3.31 11.14
C PHE A 224 -9.76 2.99 10.64
N SER A 225 -9.23 3.75 9.67
CA SER A 225 -7.83 3.63 9.21
C SER A 225 -6.84 3.95 10.33
N ALA A 226 -7.07 5.03 11.07
CA ALA A 226 -6.23 5.40 12.19
C ALA A 226 -6.24 4.31 13.27
N LEU A 227 -7.42 3.80 13.60
CA LEU A 227 -7.59 2.69 14.54
C LEU A 227 -6.95 1.39 14.05
N ALA A 228 -7.10 1.07 12.76
CA ALA A 228 -6.48 -0.09 12.13
C ALA A 228 -4.96 -0.05 12.24
N ASN A 229 -4.35 1.09 11.96
CA ASN A 229 -2.91 1.27 12.09
C ASN A 229 -2.44 1.12 13.55
N MET A 230 -3.22 1.62 14.52
CA MET A 230 -2.92 1.42 15.94
C MET A 230 -3.00 -0.06 16.34
N PHE A 231 -4.05 -0.77 15.91
CA PHE A 231 -4.22 -2.20 16.16
C PHE A 231 -3.13 -3.03 15.48
N LEU A 232 -2.72 -2.68 14.26
CA LEU A 232 -1.64 -3.33 13.55
C LEU A 232 -0.30 -3.12 14.28
N LEU A 233 0.01 -1.90 14.72
CA LEU A 233 1.23 -1.60 15.46
C LEU A 233 1.27 -2.30 16.82
N PHE A 234 0.15 -2.31 17.54
CA PHE A 234 0.03 -3.01 18.81
C PHE A 234 0.14 -4.53 18.63
N GLY A 235 -0.57 -5.08 17.64
CA GLY A 235 -0.50 -6.50 17.29
C GLY A 235 0.89 -6.93 16.86
N LEU A 236 1.59 -6.10 16.08
CA LEU A 236 3.00 -6.32 15.71
C LEU A 236 3.91 -6.32 16.94
N THR A 237 3.73 -5.38 17.86
CA THR A 237 4.54 -5.26 19.09
C THR A 237 4.36 -6.52 19.97
N LEU A 238 3.13 -6.98 20.16
CA LEU A 238 2.86 -8.20 20.92
C LEU A 238 3.31 -9.47 20.18
N THR A 239 3.21 -9.49 18.86
CA THR A 239 3.76 -10.59 18.03
C THR A 239 5.28 -10.68 18.21
N MET A 240 5.97 -9.54 18.22
CA MET A 240 7.40 -9.48 18.54
C MET A 240 7.68 -9.99 19.95
N TYR A 241 6.90 -9.60 20.94
CA TYR A 241 7.03 -10.08 22.31
C TYR A 241 6.97 -11.62 22.39
N TYR A 242 5.98 -12.26 21.76
CA TYR A 242 5.90 -13.73 21.69
C TYR A 242 7.06 -14.36 20.93
N THR A 243 7.50 -13.71 19.86
CA THR A 243 8.56 -14.23 19.00
C THR A 243 9.92 -14.23 19.71
N LEU A 244 10.16 -13.27 20.61
CA LEU A 244 11.42 -13.12 21.35
C LEU A 244 11.53 -14.01 22.60
N GLN A 245 10.46 -14.73 22.98
CA GLN A 245 10.47 -15.65 24.12
C GLN A 245 10.98 -17.03 23.71
N ASP A 246 11.65 -17.74 24.62
CA ASP A 246 12.11 -19.13 24.47
C ASP A 246 12.68 -19.41 23.09
N LEU A 247 13.65 -18.59 22.68
CA LEU A 247 14.31 -18.70 21.39
C LEU A 247 15.23 -19.92 21.39
N PRO A 248 15.12 -20.82 20.38
CA PRO A 248 16.11 -21.87 20.20
C PRO A 248 17.48 -21.27 19.82
N PRO A 249 18.58 -22.05 19.96
CA PRO A 249 19.89 -21.61 19.51
C PRO A 249 19.87 -21.20 18.03
N VAL A 250 20.46 -20.05 17.70
CA VAL A 250 20.48 -19.52 16.32
C VAL A 250 21.10 -20.52 15.31
N SER A 251 22.03 -21.36 15.77
CA SER A 251 22.62 -22.44 14.99
C SER A 251 21.65 -23.54 14.56
N SER A 252 20.43 -23.57 15.11
CA SER A 252 19.40 -24.54 14.73
C SER A 252 18.69 -24.19 13.41
N ARG A 253 19.09 -23.10 12.74
CA ARG A 253 18.53 -22.67 11.46
C ARG A 253 19.63 -22.55 10.42
N PRO A 254 19.35 -22.91 9.15
CA PRO A 254 20.31 -22.76 8.09
C PRO A 254 20.63 -21.28 7.86
N LEU A 255 21.91 -20.99 7.60
CA LEU A 255 22.35 -19.67 7.16
C LEU A 255 21.88 -19.38 5.72
N PHE A 256 21.69 -20.45 4.93
CA PHE A 256 21.17 -20.43 3.57
C PHE A 256 20.24 -21.63 3.32
N SER A 257 19.01 -21.38 2.86
CA SER A 257 17.98 -22.42 2.68
C SER A 257 17.95 -23.08 1.29
N GLY A 258 18.52 -22.44 0.26
CA GLY A 258 18.51 -22.97 -1.11
C GLY A 258 18.31 -21.89 -2.19
N ILE A 259 18.65 -22.22 -3.45
CA ILE A 259 18.49 -21.32 -4.61
C ILE A 259 17.05 -21.39 -5.17
N ASP A 260 16.41 -22.54 -5.03
CA ASP A 260 15.06 -22.87 -5.48
C ASP A 260 13.98 -22.01 -4.83
N THR A 261 14.11 -21.74 -3.53
CA THR A 261 13.17 -20.92 -2.75
C THR A 261 13.55 -19.44 -2.69
N PHE A 262 14.75 -19.09 -3.17
CA PHE A 262 15.25 -17.70 -3.16
C PHE A 262 14.35 -16.69 -3.92
N PRO A 263 13.71 -17.04 -5.06
CA PRO A 263 12.74 -16.14 -5.71
C PRO A 263 11.53 -15.80 -4.84
N LEU A 264 11.06 -16.72 -4.00
CA LEU A 264 9.96 -16.48 -3.05
C LEU A 264 10.40 -15.50 -1.96
N PHE A 265 11.64 -15.61 -1.50
CA PHE A 265 12.22 -14.64 -0.56
C PHE A 265 12.24 -13.24 -1.16
N ILE A 266 12.82 -13.07 -2.35
CA ILE A 266 12.90 -11.75 -3.01
C ILE A 266 11.50 -11.16 -3.14
N SER A 267 10.56 -11.93 -3.70
CA SER A 267 9.21 -11.46 -3.97
C SER A 267 8.43 -11.12 -2.69
N THR A 268 8.60 -11.91 -1.62
CA THR A 268 7.99 -11.63 -0.32
C THR A 268 8.58 -10.38 0.34
N VAL A 269 9.90 -10.19 0.27
CA VAL A 269 10.56 -8.97 0.79
C VAL A 269 10.12 -7.75 0.01
N LEU A 270 10.03 -7.85 -1.31
CA LEU A 270 9.47 -6.80 -2.16
C LEU A 270 8.06 -6.44 -1.71
N PHE A 271 7.16 -7.42 -1.60
CA PHE A 271 5.82 -7.18 -1.05
C PHE A 271 5.85 -6.51 0.34
N GLY A 272 6.75 -6.93 1.24
CA GLY A 272 6.92 -6.34 2.56
C GLY A 272 7.39 -4.88 2.56
N MET A 273 8.03 -4.43 1.49
CA MET A 273 8.55 -3.07 1.30
C MET A 273 7.69 -2.25 0.34
N GLU A 274 6.42 -2.63 0.16
CA GLU A 274 5.45 -1.89 -0.64
C GLU A 274 5.26 -0.45 -0.12
N GLY A 275 4.85 0.45 -1.02
CA GLY A 275 4.53 1.84 -0.68
C GLY A 275 4.76 2.83 -1.82
N ILE A 276 5.47 2.43 -2.88
CA ILE A 276 5.89 3.34 -3.96
C ILE A 276 4.72 4.10 -4.62
N GLY A 277 3.54 3.48 -4.72
CA GLY A 277 2.35 4.07 -5.34
C GLY A 277 1.84 5.34 -4.64
N VAL A 278 2.14 5.51 -3.34
CA VAL A 278 1.68 6.67 -2.55
C VAL A 278 2.80 7.66 -2.23
N ILE A 279 4.04 7.39 -2.63
CA ILE A 279 5.19 8.25 -2.32
C ILE A 279 5.07 9.64 -2.96
N LEU A 280 4.69 9.72 -4.24
CA LEU A 280 4.54 11.02 -4.91
C LEU A 280 3.39 11.85 -4.32
N PRO A 281 2.19 11.31 -4.05
CA PRO A 281 1.17 12.03 -3.29
C PRO A 281 1.66 12.58 -1.94
N ILE A 282 2.47 11.81 -1.19
CA ILE A 282 3.03 12.26 0.09
C ILE A 282 4.00 13.43 -0.14
N GLU A 283 4.90 13.35 -1.12
CA GLU A 283 5.81 14.45 -1.45
C GLU A 283 5.03 15.70 -1.89
N ASN A 284 4.03 15.51 -2.74
CA ASN A 284 3.26 16.58 -3.34
C ASN A 284 2.49 17.40 -2.29
N SER A 285 2.13 16.80 -1.15
CA SER A 285 1.46 17.50 -0.05
C SER A 285 2.40 18.20 0.93
N MET A 286 3.73 18.05 0.79
CA MET A 286 4.69 18.61 1.75
C MET A 286 4.85 20.12 1.63
N LYS A 287 5.09 20.77 2.78
CA LYS A 287 5.54 22.16 2.82
C LYS A 287 6.92 22.34 2.15
N ASN A 288 7.84 21.42 2.44
CA ASN A 288 9.23 21.46 1.98
C ASN A 288 9.61 20.17 1.23
N PRO A 289 9.11 19.95 -0.01
CA PRO A 289 9.37 18.74 -0.79
C PRO A 289 10.87 18.44 -1.00
N GLN A 290 11.72 19.46 -1.00
CA GLN A 290 13.18 19.32 -1.09
C GLN A 290 13.80 18.51 0.08
N ASN A 291 13.15 18.47 1.24
CA ASN A 291 13.59 17.70 2.40
C ASN A 291 13.22 16.20 2.28
N PHE A 292 12.39 15.84 1.30
CA PHE A 292 11.93 14.47 1.12
C PHE A 292 13.08 13.53 0.72
N LEU A 293 13.94 14.01 -0.17
CA LEU A 293 15.13 13.32 -0.67
C LEU A 293 16.40 13.78 0.07
N GLY A 294 17.44 12.93 0.03
CA GLY A 294 18.76 13.21 0.64
C GLY A 294 19.23 12.03 1.51
N CYS A 295 20.52 11.98 1.88
CA CYS A 295 21.06 10.88 2.68
C CYS A 295 20.32 10.70 4.02
N THR A 296 20.00 11.80 4.69
CA THR A 296 19.14 11.85 5.90
C THR A 296 17.75 12.42 5.57
N GLY A 297 17.33 12.32 4.31
CA GLY A 297 16.00 12.74 3.87
C GLY A 297 14.91 11.93 4.55
N ILE A 298 13.69 12.47 4.55
CA ILE A 298 12.53 11.86 5.22
C ILE A 298 12.29 10.43 4.70
N PHE A 299 12.36 10.24 3.39
CA PHE A 299 12.13 8.94 2.78
C PHE A 299 13.20 7.90 3.15
N ASN A 300 14.50 8.26 3.04
CA ASN A 300 15.60 7.35 3.37
C ASN A 300 15.60 6.95 4.84
N SER A 301 15.26 7.88 5.74
CA SER A 301 15.13 7.60 7.18
C SER A 301 13.98 6.63 7.45
N ALA A 302 12.83 6.81 6.79
CA ALA A 302 11.69 5.92 6.93
C ALA A 302 12.00 4.53 6.38
N MET A 303 12.64 4.44 5.21
CA MET A 303 13.05 3.17 4.61
C MET A 303 14.07 2.42 5.45
N PHE A 304 15.05 3.11 6.05
CA PHE A 304 16.00 2.47 6.97
C PHE A 304 15.28 1.81 8.16
N PHE A 305 14.34 2.53 8.78
CA PHE A 305 13.52 1.98 9.86
C PHE A 305 12.69 0.78 9.41
N MET A 306 12.07 0.85 8.23
CA MET A 306 11.30 -0.25 7.64
C MET A 306 12.14 -1.50 7.38
N VAL A 307 13.33 -1.34 6.81
CA VAL A 307 14.27 -2.45 6.56
C VAL A 307 14.73 -3.07 7.87
N ALA A 308 15.12 -2.25 8.86
CA ALA A 308 15.53 -2.74 10.17
C ALA A 308 14.42 -3.55 10.83
N LEU A 309 13.19 -3.03 10.85
CA LEU A 309 12.03 -3.72 11.42
C LEU A 309 11.73 -5.04 10.68
N SER A 310 11.86 -5.05 9.35
CA SER A 310 11.68 -6.24 8.52
C SER A 310 12.72 -7.32 8.81
N VAL A 311 13.99 -6.92 8.99
CA VAL A 311 15.07 -7.84 9.37
C VAL A 311 14.85 -8.40 10.77
N VAL A 312 14.50 -7.57 11.75
CA VAL A 312 14.23 -8.04 13.13
C VAL A 312 13.06 -9.02 13.13
N MET A 313 11.95 -8.68 12.46
CA MET A 313 10.78 -9.55 12.36
C MET A 313 11.13 -10.88 11.68
N GLY A 314 11.78 -10.81 10.51
CA GLY A 314 12.14 -11.98 9.72
C GLY A 314 13.12 -12.90 10.44
N PHE A 315 14.18 -12.33 11.03
CA PHE A 315 15.20 -13.07 11.76
C PHE A 315 14.62 -13.79 12.97
N PHE A 316 14.02 -13.05 13.91
CA PHE A 316 13.52 -13.68 15.14
C PHE A 316 12.32 -14.57 14.90
N GLY A 317 11.43 -14.21 13.95
CA GLY A 317 10.30 -15.05 13.56
C GLY A 317 10.75 -16.40 13.00
N TYR A 318 11.75 -16.40 12.12
CA TYR A 318 12.27 -17.66 11.57
C TYR A 318 13.08 -18.47 12.59
N VAL A 319 13.86 -17.81 13.47
CA VAL A 319 14.52 -18.50 14.59
C VAL A 319 13.48 -19.21 15.46
N LYS A 320 12.43 -18.51 15.89
CA LYS A 320 11.38 -19.07 16.76
C LYS A 320 10.65 -20.24 16.12
N TYR A 321 10.08 -20.06 14.93
CA TYR A 321 9.14 -21.02 14.35
C TYR A 321 9.74 -21.97 13.32
N GLY A 322 10.93 -21.67 12.76
CA GLY A 322 11.63 -22.54 11.81
C GLY A 322 10.79 -22.91 10.60
N ASP A 323 10.72 -24.20 10.27
CA ASP A 323 9.96 -24.66 9.11
C ASP A 323 8.44 -24.61 9.32
N ALA A 324 7.97 -24.46 10.56
CA ALA A 324 6.55 -24.30 10.87
C ALA A 324 6.01 -22.89 10.62
N VAL A 325 6.86 -21.93 10.21
CA VAL A 325 6.43 -20.57 9.84
C VAL A 325 5.33 -20.63 8.77
N GLN A 326 4.21 -19.97 9.07
CA GLN A 326 3.07 -19.77 8.18
C GLN A 326 3.25 -18.49 7.34
N GLY A 327 2.39 -18.28 6.35
CA GLY A 327 2.44 -17.09 5.48
C GLY A 327 2.27 -15.74 6.21
N SER A 328 1.79 -15.76 7.45
CA SER A 328 1.82 -14.64 8.39
C SER A 328 2.20 -15.15 9.77
N VAL A 329 3.14 -14.49 10.43
CA VAL A 329 3.60 -14.85 11.78
C VAL A 329 2.49 -14.80 12.84
N THR A 330 1.43 -14.03 12.62
CA THR A 330 0.27 -13.99 13.53
C THR A 330 -0.44 -15.33 13.59
N LEU A 331 -0.38 -16.12 12.51
CA LEU A 331 -0.95 -17.47 12.44
C LEU A 331 -0.08 -18.49 13.19
N ASN A 332 1.14 -18.13 13.59
CA ASN A 332 2.01 -18.98 14.41
C ASN A 332 1.84 -18.74 15.92
N LEU A 333 1.07 -17.73 16.32
CA LEU A 333 0.85 -17.43 17.73
C LEU A 333 0.04 -18.55 18.40
N PRO A 334 0.34 -18.86 19.69
CA PRO A 334 -0.37 -19.88 20.44
C PRO A 334 -1.84 -19.49 20.70
N ASP A 335 -2.64 -20.42 21.21
CA ASP A 335 -4.05 -20.18 21.53
C ASP A 335 -4.25 -19.74 22.99
N THR A 336 -3.42 -18.79 23.43
CA THR A 336 -3.63 -18.11 24.72
C THR A 336 -4.53 -16.91 24.51
N ILE A 337 -5.29 -16.51 25.53
CA ILE A 337 -6.22 -15.35 25.47
C ILE A 337 -5.52 -14.09 24.92
N LEU A 338 -4.27 -13.83 25.32
CA LEU A 338 -3.51 -12.68 24.83
C LEU A 338 -3.13 -12.83 23.35
N ALA A 339 -2.74 -14.02 22.90
CA ALA A 339 -2.41 -14.27 21.50
C ALA A 339 -3.66 -14.23 20.59
N GLU A 340 -4.80 -14.73 21.08
CA GLU A 340 -6.09 -14.61 20.39
C GLU A 340 -6.56 -13.15 20.29
N LEU A 341 -6.33 -12.36 21.34
CA LEU A 341 -6.55 -10.91 21.28
C LEU A 341 -5.69 -10.27 20.18
N VAL A 342 -4.42 -10.66 20.06
CA VAL A 342 -3.54 -10.19 18.98
C VAL A 342 -4.07 -10.60 17.60
N LYS A 343 -4.41 -11.87 17.41
CA LYS A 343 -5.02 -12.40 16.18
C LYS A 343 -6.27 -11.58 15.80
N THR A 344 -7.15 -11.33 16.77
CA THR A 344 -8.40 -10.57 16.58
C THR A 344 -8.14 -9.11 16.23
N LEU A 345 -7.23 -8.43 16.94
CA LEU A 345 -6.88 -7.03 16.67
C LEU A 345 -6.28 -6.86 15.28
N VAL A 346 -5.39 -7.77 14.87
CA VAL A 346 -4.81 -7.78 13.52
C VAL A 346 -5.88 -8.05 12.47
N ALA A 347 -6.80 -9.00 12.70
CA ALA A 347 -7.91 -9.25 11.79
C ALA A 347 -8.80 -8.01 11.61
N ILE A 348 -9.18 -7.32 12.70
CA ILE A 348 -9.96 -6.08 12.64
C ILE A 348 -9.18 -4.99 11.89
N ALA A 349 -7.88 -4.85 12.15
CA ALA A 349 -7.02 -3.90 11.43
C ALA A 349 -7.03 -4.17 9.92
N ILE A 350 -6.92 -5.44 9.51
CA ILE A 350 -6.95 -5.85 8.11
C ILE A 350 -8.31 -5.56 7.47
N LEU A 351 -9.43 -5.87 8.16
CA LEU A 351 -10.78 -5.58 7.67
C LEU A 351 -10.96 -4.08 7.41
N CYS A 352 -10.55 -3.23 8.36
CA CYS A 352 -10.59 -1.77 8.19
C CYS A 352 -9.67 -1.29 7.07
N THR A 353 -8.48 -1.89 6.90
CA THR A 353 -7.53 -1.54 5.84
C THR A 353 -8.01 -2.01 4.46
N TYR A 354 -8.74 -3.12 4.38
CA TYR A 354 -9.34 -3.62 3.14
C TYR A 354 -10.30 -2.61 2.51
N GLY A 355 -11.15 -1.96 3.31
CA GLY A 355 -12.05 -0.91 2.82
C GLY A 355 -11.29 0.21 2.10
N LEU A 356 -10.14 0.60 2.64
CA LEU A 356 -9.27 1.64 2.05
C LEU A 356 -8.61 1.18 0.75
N GLN A 357 -8.13 -0.08 0.70
CA GLN A 357 -7.49 -0.63 -0.50
C GLN A 357 -8.50 -0.75 -1.66
N VAL A 358 -9.71 -1.25 -1.37
CA VAL A 358 -10.79 -1.32 -2.36
C VAL A 358 -11.15 0.07 -2.86
N MET A 359 -11.20 1.06 -1.96
CA MET A 359 -11.50 2.44 -2.32
C MET A 359 -10.43 3.07 -3.21
N ALA A 360 -9.14 2.87 -2.91
CA ALA A 360 -8.04 3.34 -3.73
C ALA A 360 -8.07 2.73 -5.13
N ALA A 361 -8.27 1.41 -5.22
CA ALA A 361 -8.42 0.74 -6.50
C ALA A 361 -9.68 1.23 -7.26
N ALA A 362 -10.80 1.39 -6.55
CA ALA A 362 -12.08 1.81 -7.14
C ALA A 362 -12.00 3.20 -7.78
N GLN A 363 -11.24 4.13 -7.20
CA GLN A 363 -11.05 5.46 -7.81
C GLN A 363 -10.36 5.38 -9.17
N VAL A 364 -9.36 4.50 -9.32
CA VAL A 364 -8.65 4.34 -10.59
C VAL A 364 -9.56 3.69 -11.65
N PHE A 365 -10.28 2.63 -11.28
CA PHE A 365 -11.27 1.99 -12.18
C PHE A 365 -12.36 2.99 -12.59
N TRP A 366 -12.87 3.75 -11.61
CA TRP A 366 -13.90 4.76 -11.84
C TRP A 366 -13.44 5.85 -12.79
N GLY A 367 -12.20 6.32 -12.67
CA GLY A 367 -11.63 7.30 -13.60
C GLY A 367 -11.70 6.87 -15.06
N GLY A 368 -11.54 5.58 -15.36
CA GLY A 368 -11.71 5.01 -16.69
C GLY A 368 -13.18 4.80 -17.10
N LEU A 369 -14.03 4.39 -16.16
CA LEU A 369 -15.41 3.98 -16.44
C LEU A 369 -16.40 5.16 -16.50
N HIS A 370 -16.21 6.21 -15.68
CA HIS A 370 -17.22 7.26 -15.50
C HIS A 370 -17.60 7.98 -16.81
N THR A 371 -16.67 8.08 -17.76
CA THR A 371 -16.90 8.71 -19.07
C THR A 371 -17.89 7.95 -19.95
N HIS A 372 -18.10 6.67 -19.67
CA HIS A 372 -19.01 5.78 -20.43
C HIS A 372 -20.34 5.57 -19.72
N VAL A 373 -20.55 6.17 -18.54
CA VAL A 373 -21.74 5.98 -17.71
C VAL A 373 -22.61 7.22 -17.77
N THR A 374 -23.92 7.03 -17.90
CA THR A 374 -24.90 8.13 -17.85
C THR A 374 -25.01 8.68 -16.42
N LYS A 375 -25.22 10.00 -16.29
CA LYS A 375 -25.32 10.66 -14.97
C LYS A 375 -26.37 10.04 -14.04
N GLU A 376 -27.48 9.55 -14.60
CA GLU A 376 -28.57 8.91 -13.86
C GLU A 376 -28.18 7.54 -13.29
N GLY A 377 -27.32 6.78 -14.00
CA GLY A 377 -26.85 5.46 -13.59
C GLY A 377 -25.55 5.48 -12.77
N GLU A 378 -24.97 6.67 -12.55
CA GLU A 378 -23.62 6.83 -12.00
C GLU A 378 -23.45 6.17 -10.63
N CYS A 379 -24.42 6.37 -9.74
CA CYS A 379 -24.40 5.78 -8.40
C CYS A 379 -24.46 4.25 -8.44
N LEU A 380 -25.38 3.70 -9.24
CA LEU A 380 -25.55 2.25 -9.38
C LEU A 380 -24.30 1.61 -10.00
N ALA A 381 -23.76 2.20 -11.07
CA ALA A 381 -22.56 1.73 -11.73
C ALA A 381 -21.35 1.74 -10.79
N TYR A 382 -21.22 2.77 -9.95
CA TYR A 382 -20.15 2.86 -8.96
C TYR A 382 -20.21 1.73 -7.93
N TYR A 383 -21.39 1.46 -7.36
CA TYR A 383 -21.57 0.35 -6.41
C TYR A 383 -21.42 -1.02 -7.09
N ALA A 384 -21.96 -1.19 -8.30
CA ALA A 384 -21.82 -2.43 -9.07
C ALA A 384 -20.35 -2.75 -9.35
N MET A 385 -19.56 -1.76 -9.79
CA MET A 385 -18.11 -1.90 -9.99
C MET A 385 -17.41 -2.36 -8.71
N ARG A 386 -17.72 -1.75 -7.55
CA ARG A 386 -17.11 -2.17 -6.27
C ARG A 386 -17.50 -3.58 -5.86
N LEU A 387 -18.76 -3.97 -6.04
CA LEU A 387 -19.22 -5.33 -5.78
C LEU A 387 -18.50 -6.34 -6.69
N VAL A 388 -18.30 -6.01 -7.97
CA VAL A 388 -17.53 -6.84 -8.91
C VAL A 388 -16.07 -6.97 -8.46
N MET A 389 -15.45 -5.89 -8.00
CA MET A 389 -14.08 -5.94 -7.48
C MET A 389 -13.97 -6.85 -6.25
N ILE A 390 -14.87 -6.70 -5.28
CA ILE A 390 -14.92 -7.53 -4.06
C ILE A 390 -15.19 -9.01 -4.42
N ALA A 391 -16.16 -9.27 -5.30
CA ALA A 391 -16.45 -10.62 -5.78
C ALA A 391 -15.25 -11.26 -6.48
N GLY A 392 -14.50 -10.49 -7.27
CA GLY A 392 -13.25 -10.95 -7.87
C GLY A 392 -12.18 -11.29 -6.83
N HIS A 393 -12.01 -10.48 -5.77
CA HIS A 393 -11.07 -10.81 -4.69
C HIS A 393 -11.42 -12.15 -4.03
N ILE A 394 -12.71 -12.35 -3.71
CA ILE A 394 -13.23 -13.58 -3.10
C ILE A 394 -13.03 -14.77 -4.05
N THR A 395 -13.29 -14.59 -5.35
CA THR A 395 -13.11 -15.63 -6.35
C THR A 395 -11.66 -16.10 -6.41
N VAL A 396 -10.70 -15.15 -6.49
CA VAL A 396 -9.27 -15.48 -6.49
C VAL A 396 -8.86 -16.17 -5.18
N ALA A 397 -9.35 -15.70 -4.03
CA ALA A 397 -9.06 -16.30 -2.73
C ALA A 397 -9.59 -17.74 -2.61
N ILE A 398 -10.77 -18.05 -3.17
CA ILE A 398 -11.32 -19.41 -3.19
C ILE A 398 -10.52 -20.32 -4.15
N LEU A 399 -10.11 -19.77 -5.30
CA LEU A 399 -9.33 -20.48 -6.31
C LEU A 399 -7.89 -20.76 -5.88
N VAL A 400 -7.30 -19.94 -5.00
CA VAL A 400 -5.93 -20.10 -4.51
C VAL A 400 -5.89 -19.74 -3.01
N PRO A 401 -6.31 -20.65 -2.12
CA PRO A 401 -6.39 -20.38 -0.68
C PRO A 401 -5.03 -20.48 0.03
N GLN A 402 -3.91 -20.36 -0.69
CA GLN A 402 -2.57 -20.39 -0.13
C GLN A 402 -2.03 -18.97 0.02
N LEU A 403 -1.87 -18.53 1.28
CA LEU A 403 -1.45 -17.16 1.60
C LEU A 403 -0.03 -16.83 1.06
N SER A 404 0.96 -17.69 1.30
CA SER A 404 2.34 -17.40 0.93
C SER A 404 2.61 -17.31 -0.57
N PRO A 405 2.14 -18.26 -1.41
CA PRO A 405 2.36 -18.18 -2.86
C PRO A 405 1.70 -16.96 -3.49
N VAL A 406 0.52 -16.55 -2.97
CA VAL A 406 -0.20 -15.35 -3.41
C VAL A 406 0.57 -14.07 -3.03
N ILE A 407 1.10 -13.98 -1.81
CA ILE A 407 1.98 -12.87 -1.38
C ILE A 407 3.18 -12.75 -2.33
N SER A 408 3.86 -13.86 -2.58
CA SER A 408 5.02 -13.90 -3.49
C SER A 408 4.63 -13.49 -4.90
N LEU A 409 3.51 -13.98 -5.44
CA LEU A 409 3.07 -13.65 -6.80
C LEU A 409 2.80 -12.15 -6.97
N ILE A 410 2.14 -11.53 -5.99
CA ILE A 410 1.83 -10.10 -6.01
C ILE A 410 3.10 -9.26 -5.89
N GLY A 411 4.05 -9.65 -5.04
CA GLY A 411 5.36 -9.01 -4.97
C GLY A 411 6.16 -9.15 -6.26
N ALA A 412 6.17 -10.35 -6.85
CA ALA A 412 6.89 -10.66 -8.08
C ALA A 412 6.36 -9.90 -9.29
N VAL A 413 5.03 -9.77 -9.45
CA VAL A 413 4.43 -9.08 -10.59
C VAL A 413 4.23 -7.60 -10.32
N GLY A 414 3.58 -7.28 -9.20
CA GLY A 414 3.19 -5.92 -8.86
C GLY A 414 4.39 -5.00 -8.64
N LEU A 415 5.26 -5.35 -7.70
CA LEU A 415 6.33 -4.44 -7.29
C LEU A 415 7.52 -4.43 -8.25
N THR A 416 7.76 -5.48 -9.03
CA THR A 416 8.82 -5.42 -10.07
C THR A 416 8.43 -4.51 -11.23
N LEU A 417 7.17 -4.52 -11.65
CA LEU A 417 6.66 -3.63 -12.70
C LEU A 417 6.55 -2.20 -12.18
N LEU A 418 5.84 -1.99 -11.07
CA LEU A 418 5.58 -0.67 -10.51
C LEU A 418 6.81 -0.08 -9.82
N GLY A 419 7.54 -0.89 -9.07
CA GLY A 419 8.61 -0.45 -8.19
C GLY A 419 9.96 -0.33 -8.89
N PHE A 420 10.27 -1.19 -9.86
CA PHE A 420 11.62 -1.23 -10.47
C PHE A 420 11.59 -0.80 -11.94
N THR A 421 10.71 -1.41 -12.73
CA THR A 421 10.69 -1.23 -14.19
C THR A 421 10.30 0.18 -14.59
N ILE A 422 9.18 0.68 -14.09
CA ILE A 422 8.68 2.02 -14.46
C ILE A 422 9.64 3.14 -14.01
N PRO A 423 10.18 3.17 -12.76
CA PRO A 423 11.11 4.22 -12.34
C PRO A 423 12.39 4.26 -13.17
N ALA A 424 12.97 3.10 -13.50
CA ALA A 424 14.17 3.01 -14.33
C ALA A 424 13.93 3.56 -15.75
N ILE A 425 12.75 3.28 -16.33
CA ILE A 425 12.34 3.85 -17.62
C ILE A 425 12.15 5.36 -17.51
N ILE A 426 11.41 5.83 -16.50
CA ILE A 426 11.15 7.27 -16.29
C ILE A 426 12.46 8.04 -16.16
N GLU A 427 13.39 7.62 -15.32
CA GLU A 427 14.67 8.32 -15.14
C GLU A 427 15.46 8.39 -16.46
N THR A 428 15.52 7.28 -17.20
CA THR A 428 16.23 7.23 -18.49
C THR A 428 15.63 8.19 -19.50
N LEU A 429 14.30 8.31 -19.55
CA LEU A 429 13.61 9.21 -20.47
C LEU A 429 13.70 10.68 -20.06
N THR A 430 13.58 10.97 -18.77
CA THR A 430 13.66 12.34 -18.23
C THR A 430 15.02 12.97 -18.47
N PHE A 431 16.12 12.21 -18.30
CA PHE A 431 17.48 12.73 -18.46
C PHE A 431 18.09 12.45 -19.84
N TRP A 432 17.30 11.95 -20.81
CA TRP A 432 17.78 11.61 -22.15
C TRP A 432 18.41 12.81 -22.88
N ASP A 433 17.74 13.96 -22.82
CA ASP A 433 18.18 15.17 -23.55
C ASP A 433 19.25 15.97 -22.77
N SER A 434 19.26 15.88 -21.44
CA SER A 434 20.23 16.56 -20.56
C SER A 434 21.58 15.82 -20.45
N GLY A 435 21.65 14.58 -20.95
CA GLY A 435 22.82 13.71 -20.88
C GLY A 435 22.75 12.71 -19.72
N LEU A 436 23.10 11.44 -19.99
CA LEU A 436 22.96 10.30 -19.07
C LEU A 436 24.14 10.14 -18.07
N GLY A 437 24.85 11.23 -17.80
CA GLY A 437 26.07 11.26 -16.97
C GLY A 437 27.34 10.78 -17.68
N LEU A 438 28.47 10.82 -16.97
CA LEU A 438 29.76 10.35 -17.48
C LEU A 438 29.67 8.87 -17.88
N GLY A 439 30.05 8.56 -19.12
CA GLY A 439 30.01 7.20 -19.65
C GLY A 439 28.61 6.56 -19.72
N ASN A 440 27.54 7.37 -19.72
CA ASN A 440 26.14 6.90 -19.68
C ASN A 440 25.85 5.99 -18.48
N TRP A 441 26.44 6.26 -17.31
CA TRP A 441 26.24 5.45 -16.10
C TRP A 441 24.76 5.25 -15.73
N ILE A 442 23.91 6.26 -15.94
CA ILE A 442 22.45 6.16 -15.68
C ILE A 442 21.84 5.04 -16.51
N LEU A 443 22.24 4.91 -17.78
CA LEU A 443 21.73 3.87 -18.67
C LEU A 443 22.11 2.47 -18.18
N TRP A 444 23.39 2.24 -17.88
CA TRP A 444 23.88 0.94 -17.42
C TRP A 444 23.25 0.51 -16.10
N LYS A 445 23.17 1.43 -15.15
CA LYS A 445 22.47 1.22 -13.88
C LYS A 445 21.01 0.83 -14.10
N ASN A 446 20.29 1.53 -14.98
CA ASN A 446 18.88 1.26 -15.26
C ASN A 446 18.67 -0.04 -16.04
N ILE A 447 19.59 -0.42 -16.92
CA ILE A 447 19.61 -1.74 -17.56
C ILE A 447 19.77 -2.83 -16.49
N CYS A 448 20.69 -2.67 -15.54
CA CYS A 448 20.85 -3.63 -14.44
C CYS A 448 19.58 -3.76 -13.59
N LEU A 449 18.93 -2.64 -13.25
CA LEU A 449 17.64 -2.65 -12.52
C LEU A 449 16.55 -3.36 -13.32
N TRP A 450 16.50 -3.15 -14.63
CA TRP A 450 15.53 -3.81 -15.50
C TRP A 450 15.78 -5.32 -15.61
N CYS A 451 17.04 -5.76 -15.72
CA CYS A 451 17.41 -7.17 -15.68
C CYS A 451 17.02 -7.81 -14.34
N LEU A 452 17.25 -7.13 -13.21
CA LEU A 452 16.84 -7.60 -11.88
C LEU A 452 15.31 -7.68 -11.75
N ALA A 453 14.60 -6.71 -12.30
CA ALA A 453 13.14 -6.70 -12.32
C ALA A 453 12.60 -7.89 -13.14
N LEU A 454 13.16 -8.13 -14.33
CA LEU A 454 12.78 -9.25 -15.19
C LEU A 454 13.09 -10.59 -14.53
N PHE A 455 14.27 -10.73 -13.92
CA PHE A 455 14.64 -11.93 -13.17
C PHE A 455 13.64 -12.22 -12.04
N THR A 456 13.34 -11.21 -11.22
CA THR A 456 12.40 -11.37 -10.10
C THR A 456 10.98 -11.66 -10.59
N LEU A 457 10.53 -10.98 -11.66
CA LEU A 457 9.22 -11.21 -12.27
C LEU A 457 9.08 -12.65 -12.74
N VAL A 458 10.05 -13.16 -13.53
CA VAL A 458 9.96 -14.49 -14.13
C VAL A 458 10.13 -15.56 -13.06
N SER A 459 11.19 -15.48 -12.26
CA SER A 459 11.50 -16.50 -11.25
C SER A 459 10.46 -16.54 -10.13
N GLY A 460 10.05 -15.38 -9.59
CA GLY A 460 9.04 -15.29 -8.53
C GLY A 460 7.68 -15.79 -9.01
N THR A 461 7.24 -15.40 -10.21
CA THR A 461 5.98 -15.90 -10.78
C THR A 461 6.05 -17.41 -11.01
N TYR A 462 7.14 -17.92 -11.59
CA TYR A 462 7.30 -19.35 -11.85
C TYR A 462 7.20 -20.17 -10.56
N VAL A 463 7.98 -19.83 -9.53
CA VAL A 463 7.99 -20.59 -8.27
C VAL A 463 6.65 -20.48 -7.54
N SER A 464 6.01 -19.30 -7.54
CA SER A 464 4.65 -19.15 -7.01
C SER A 464 3.65 -20.05 -7.73
N CYS A 465 3.68 -20.11 -9.07
CA CYS A 465 2.78 -20.96 -9.85
C CYS A 465 3.02 -22.45 -9.61
N VAL A 466 4.28 -22.88 -9.47
CA VAL A 466 4.63 -24.26 -9.14
C VAL A 466 4.06 -24.64 -7.77
N GLN A 467 4.27 -23.81 -6.73
CA GLN A 467 3.72 -24.07 -5.39
C GLN A 467 2.18 -24.12 -5.38
N ILE A 468 1.52 -23.27 -6.17
CA ILE A 468 0.07 -23.33 -6.33
C ILE A 468 -0.35 -24.64 -7.00
N SER A 469 0.36 -25.05 -8.07
CA SER A 469 0.07 -26.30 -8.78
C SER A 469 0.27 -27.53 -7.90
N GLU A 470 1.34 -27.56 -7.11
CA GLU A 470 1.64 -28.64 -6.17
C GLU A 470 0.59 -28.73 -5.06
N ALA A 471 0.04 -27.59 -4.60
CA ALA A 471 -1.02 -27.58 -3.62
C ALA A 471 -2.36 -28.15 -4.14
N TYR A 472 -2.50 -28.32 -5.45
CA TYR A 472 -3.69 -28.87 -6.12
C TYR A 472 -3.47 -30.24 -6.76
N SER A 473 -2.25 -30.77 -6.70
CA SER A 473 -1.88 -32.11 -7.18
C SER A 473 -2.02 -33.11 -6.04
#